data_AF-A0A936F0G3-F1
#
_entry.id   AF-A0A936F0G3-F1
#
_cell.length_a   1.000
_cell.length_b   1.000
_cell.length_c   1.000
_cell.angle_alpha   90.00
_cell.angle_beta   90.00
_cell.angle_gamma   90.00
#
_symmetry.space_group_name_H-M   'P 1'
#
loop_
_entity.id
_entity.type
_entity.pdbx_description
1 polymer ?
#
loop_
_entity_poly.entity_id
_entity_poly.type
_entity_poly.pdbx_seq_one_letter_code
_entity_poly.pdbx_strand_id
1 'polypeptide(L)'
;MRYPFAPVLMACLAGLAAPALKAAQPTPPAAAKVQPEAILSQARGAYVGLSDRGFRGYRFAVTPDWPLTLSELAKSNPAGYEAALKLLKQIRYEGRVGAHGQSQISHNFVDTPNEASTSGLNQVNQGVEQAINGFFQTWAPFMVHAPIPPAGSPCTAEDQGTHFQLNWKETGDVSVDLRLDRTFAVTEMKVLAPAFRAAIRPTFERQSGAFVLTGYDAEYTPRNGGAEMVLKVLIVNQALDGMPVPASLDVTVWTQGRKERMTFAFTELKAEAK
;
A
#
# COMPACT_ATOMS: atom_id res chain seq x y z
N MET A 1 -36.53 33.50 18.95
CA MET A 1 -37.01 32.31 19.71
C MET A 1 -35.85 31.87 20.59
N ARG A 2 -35.65 32.28 21.86
CA ARG A 2 -36.52 32.28 23.06
C ARG A 2 -37.07 30.88 23.38
N TYR A 3 -36.31 30.15 24.22
CA TYR A 3 -36.62 29.36 25.44
C TYR A 3 -38.01 28.66 25.57
N PRO A 4 -38.23 27.79 26.58
CA PRO A 4 -37.39 26.77 27.24
C PRO A 4 -38.16 25.42 27.37
N PHE A 5 -37.52 24.36 27.88
CA PHE A 5 -38.27 23.35 28.65
C PHE A 5 -37.46 22.95 29.88
N ALA A 6 -38.08 23.20 31.03
CA ALA A 6 -37.79 22.66 32.35
C ALA A 6 -39.17 22.25 32.95
N PRO A 7 -39.24 21.78 34.20
CA PRO A 7 -39.12 20.38 34.65
C PRO A 7 -40.45 19.88 35.26
N VAL A 8 -40.57 18.57 35.58
CA VAL A 8 -41.56 18.08 36.57
C VAL A 8 -40.96 16.98 37.45
N LEU A 9 -41.16 17.18 38.75
CA LEU A 9 -40.82 16.37 39.93
C LEU A 9 -41.62 15.05 40.07
N MET A 10 -41.02 14.07 40.76
CA MET A 10 -41.54 13.33 41.94
C MET A 10 -40.59 12.15 42.21
N ALA A 11 -40.35 11.61 43.40
CA ALA A 11 -40.62 11.93 44.80
C ALA A 11 -39.68 11.04 45.66
N CYS A 12 -39.56 11.39 46.94
CA CYS A 12 -38.69 10.84 47.97
C CYS A 12 -38.70 9.31 48.14
N LEU A 13 -37.58 8.78 48.66
CA LEU A 13 -37.56 7.82 49.76
C LEU A 13 -36.23 7.93 50.53
N ALA A 14 -36.36 8.23 51.82
CA ALA A 14 -35.27 8.25 52.79
C ALA A 14 -34.89 6.80 53.15
N GLY A 15 -33.61 6.47 53.07
CA GLY A 15 -33.05 5.19 53.49
C GLY A 15 -31.91 5.41 54.49
N LEU A 16 -32.01 4.73 55.61
CA LEU A 16 -31.11 4.78 56.77
C LEU A 16 -29.63 4.56 56.39
N ALA A 17 -28.76 5.43 56.90
CA ALA A 17 -27.33 5.31 56.81
C ALA A 17 -26.83 4.16 57.71
N ALA A 18 -26.23 3.14 57.11
CA ALA A 18 -25.31 2.23 57.78
C ALA A 18 -23.87 2.72 57.48
N PRO A 19 -22.94 2.69 58.45
CA PRO A 19 -21.53 2.93 58.15
C PRO A 19 -21.01 1.73 57.33
N ALA A 20 -20.93 1.90 56.01
CA ALA A 20 -20.27 0.95 55.14
C ALA A 20 -18.76 0.98 55.46
N LEU A 21 -18.26 -0.13 56.02
CA LEU A 21 -16.84 -0.47 56.04
C LEU A 21 -16.29 -0.29 54.62
N LYS A 22 -15.44 0.71 54.45
CA LYS A 22 -14.73 1.00 53.20
C LYS A 22 -13.71 -0.11 52.99
N ALA A 23 -14.15 -1.25 52.46
CA ALA A 23 -13.26 -2.30 51.99
C ALA A 23 -12.35 -1.67 50.93
N ALA A 24 -11.05 -1.68 51.18
CA ALA A 24 -10.06 -1.24 50.21
C ALA A 24 -10.26 -2.07 48.95
N GLN A 25 -10.76 -1.44 47.88
CA GLN A 25 -10.81 -2.08 46.57
C GLN A 25 -9.36 -2.42 46.18
N PRO A 26 -9.07 -3.69 45.81
CA PRO A 26 -7.77 -4.05 45.28
C PRO A 26 -7.47 -3.11 44.13
N THR A 27 -6.38 -2.36 44.25
CA THR A 27 -5.89 -1.52 43.16
C THR A 27 -5.64 -2.47 41.99
N PRO A 28 -6.30 -2.29 40.82
CA PRO A 28 -5.98 -3.09 39.65
C PRO A 28 -4.48 -2.98 39.41
N PRO A 29 -3.75 -4.09 39.20
CA PRO A 29 -2.33 -4.03 38.91
C PRO A 29 -2.16 -3.08 37.73
N ALA A 30 -1.26 -2.09 37.89
CA ALA A 30 -0.94 -1.15 36.83
C ALA A 30 -0.60 -1.99 35.58
N ALA A 31 -1.41 -1.84 34.53
CA ALA A 31 -1.12 -2.50 33.26
C ALA A 31 0.32 -2.17 32.90
N ALA A 32 1.16 -3.18 32.76
CA ALA A 32 2.56 -3.00 32.40
C ALA A 32 2.57 -2.20 31.10
N LYS A 33 3.06 -0.95 31.16
CA LYS A 33 3.20 -0.11 29.97
C LYS A 33 4.14 -0.85 29.02
N VAL A 34 3.60 -1.40 27.94
CA VAL A 34 4.41 -2.00 26.88
C VAL A 34 5.37 -0.92 26.40
N GLN A 35 6.68 -1.22 26.43
CA GLN A 35 7.70 -0.26 26.04
C GLN A 35 7.63 -0.05 24.52
N PRO A 36 7.47 1.20 24.03
CA PRO A 36 7.41 1.52 22.61
C PRO A 36 8.51 0.85 21.77
N GLU A 37 9.72 0.80 22.29
CA GLU A 37 10.90 0.24 21.63
C GLU A 37 10.77 -1.28 21.41
N ALA A 38 10.14 -1.99 22.35
CA ALA A 38 9.89 -3.42 22.22
C ALA A 38 8.87 -3.70 21.12
N ILE A 39 7.82 -2.87 21.00
CA ILE A 39 6.82 -2.94 19.92
C ILE A 39 7.52 -2.73 18.57
N LEU A 40 8.31 -1.67 18.44
CA LEU A 40 9.00 -1.33 17.19
C LEU A 40 10.01 -2.41 16.77
N SER A 41 10.75 -2.97 17.72
CA SER A 41 11.72 -4.04 17.46
C SER A 41 11.05 -5.32 16.96
N GLN A 42 9.99 -5.77 17.65
CA GLN A 42 9.22 -6.95 17.25
C GLN A 42 8.53 -6.74 15.91
N ALA A 43 7.93 -5.57 15.69
CA ALA A 43 7.31 -5.23 14.42
C ALA A 43 8.32 -5.28 13.28
N ARG A 44 9.52 -4.69 13.42
CA ARG A 44 10.58 -4.76 12.40
C ARG A 44 10.95 -6.21 12.06
N GLY A 45 11.12 -7.06 13.06
CA GLY A 45 11.48 -8.47 12.88
C GLY A 45 10.40 -9.34 12.24
N ALA A 46 9.16 -8.85 12.13
CA ALA A 46 8.05 -9.62 11.56
C ALA A 46 7.99 -9.58 10.02
N TYR A 47 8.70 -8.65 9.36
CA TYR A 47 8.65 -8.45 7.90
C TYR A 47 9.83 -9.10 7.19
N VAL A 48 9.69 -9.39 5.90
CA VAL A 48 10.75 -10.04 5.12
C VAL A 48 12.03 -9.22 5.08
N GLY A 49 11.93 -7.88 4.95
CA GLY A 49 13.06 -6.95 4.92
C GLY A 49 14.14 -7.37 3.92
N LEU A 50 13.85 -7.29 2.62
CA LEU A 50 14.77 -7.79 1.59
C LEU A 50 16.16 -7.14 1.67
N SER A 51 16.25 -5.85 2.07
CA SER A 51 17.53 -5.16 2.26
C SER A 51 18.45 -5.90 3.23
N ASP A 52 17.88 -6.40 4.33
CA ASP A 52 18.61 -7.09 5.41
C ASP A 52 19.06 -8.49 4.98
N ARG A 53 18.44 -9.01 3.90
CA ARG A 53 18.80 -10.28 3.24
C ARG A 53 19.75 -10.09 2.06
N GLY A 54 20.30 -8.89 1.88
CA GLY A 54 21.30 -8.61 0.85
C GLY A 54 20.71 -8.25 -0.51
N PHE A 55 19.43 -7.89 -0.60
CA PHE A 55 18.83 -7.39 -1.83
C PHE A 55 19.57 -6.14 -2.34
N ARG A 56 20.00 -6.19 -3.59
CA ARG A 56 20.65 -5.07 -4.31
C ARG A 56 19.81 -4.51 -5.44
N GLY A 57 18.76 -5.23 -5.80
CA GLY A 57 17.95 -4.94 -6.96
C GLY A 57 17.86 -6.14 -7.89
N TYR A 58 16.99 -6.01 -8.88
CA TYR A 58 16.82 -6.99 -9.95
C TYR A 58 16.27 -6.31 -11.20
N ARG A 59 16.42 -7.00 -12.33
CA ARG A 59 15.89 -6.63 -13.63
C ARG A 59 14.83 -7.61 -14.07
N PHE A 60 13.90 -7.13 -14.90
CA PHE A 60 12.77 -7.90 -15.39
C PHE A 60 12.26 -7.32 -16.71
N ALA A 61 11.58 -8.15 -17.50
CA ALA A 61 10.74 -7.69 -18.60
C ALA A 61 9.29 -7.56 -18.10
N VAL A 62 8.55 -6.56 -18.59
CA VAL A 62 7.13 -6.37 -18.26
C VAL A 62 6.28 -6.68 -19.49
N THR A 63 5.23 -7.47 -19.30
CA THR A 63 4.25 -7.77 -20.34
C THR A 63 2.84 -7.43 -19.84
N PRO A 64 2.25 -6.32 -20.30
CA PRO A 64 0.84 -6.01 -20.07
C PRO A 64 -0.08 -6.97 -20.83
N ASP A 65 -1.22 -7.32 -20.25
CA ASP A 65 -2.29 -8.05 -20.94
C ASP A 65 -3.13 -7.09 -21.80
N TRP A 66 -2.62 -6.79 -23.00
CA TRP A 66 -3.29 -5.91 -23.94
C TRP A 66 -4.70 -6.35 -24.34
N PRO A 67 -4.97 -7.65 -24.59
CA PRO A 67 -6.34 -8.12 -24.82
C PRO A 67 -7.31 -7.74 -23.70
N LEU A 68 -6.90 -7.91 -22.43
CA LEU A 68 -7.74 -7.53 -21.29
C LEU A 68 -7.98 -6.01 -21.26
N THR A 69 -6.92 -5.22 -21.40
CA THR A 69 -6.99 -3.75 -21.35
C THR A 69 -7.85 -3.17 -22.48
N LEU A 70 -7.78 -3.76 -23.68
CA LEU A 70 -8.52 -3.30 -24.86
C LEU A 70 -9.89 -3.96 -25.02
N SER A 71 -10.39 -4.67 -24.02
CA SER A 71 -11.62 -5.46 -24.12
C SER A 71 -12.87 -4.66 -24.51
N GLU A 72 -12.99 -3.39 -24.08
CA GLU A 72 -14.09 -2.51 -24.50
C GLU A 72 -13.93 -2.01 -25.95
N LEU A 73 -12.68 -1.80 -26.38
CA LEU A 73 -12.39 -1.46 -27.78
C LEU A 73 -12.72 -2.64 -28.70
N ALA A 74 -12.43 -3.87 -28.27
CA ALA A 74 -12.77 -5.08 -29.02
C ALA A 74 -14.28 -5.18 -29.32
N LYS A 75 -15.13 -4.74 -28.39
CA LYS A 75 -16.59 -4.73 -28.54
C LYS A 75 -17.10 -3.61 -29.44
N SER A 76 -16.52 -2.41 -29.30
CA SER A 76 -17.03 -1.19 -29.95
C SER A 76 -16.39 -0.91 -31.31
N ASN A 77 -15.15 -1.35 -31.54
CA ASN A 77 -14.40 -1.16 -32.77
C ASN A 77 -13.39 -2.31 -33.01
N PRO A 78 -13.82 -3.45 -33.57
CA PRO A 78 -12.96 -4.62 -33.79
C PRO A 78 -11.74 -4.34 -34.67
N ALA A 79 -11.88 -3.52 -35.72
CA ALA A 79 -10.76 -3.17 -36.59
C ALA A 79 -9.70 -2.31 -35.86
N GLY A 80 -10.15 -1.35 -35.05
CA GLY A 80 -9.28 -0.55 -34.20
C GLY A 80 -8.58 -1.39 -33.13
N TYR A 81 -9.29 -2.36 -32.54
CA TYR A 81 -8.70 -3.33 -31.60
C TYR A 81 -7.55 -4.12 -32.23
N GLU A 82 -7.75 -4.73 -33.40
CA GLU A 82 -6.71 -5.52 -34.07
C GLU A 82 -5.48 -4.66 -34.43
N ALA A 83 -5.73 -3.44 -34.93
CA ALA A 83 -4.66 -2.50 -35.24
C ALA A 83 -3.87 -2.10 -33.99
N ALA A 84 -4.55 -1.76 -32.90
CA ALA A 84 -3.94 -1.40 -31.63
C ALA A 84 -3.16 -2.60 -31.04
N LEU A 85 -3.75 -3.79 -31.01
CA LEU A 85 -3.12 -4.98 -30.48
C LEU A 85 -1.84 -5.35 -31.24
N LYS A 86 -1.86 -5.24 -32.58
CA LYS A 86 -0.68 -5.47 -33.41
C LYS A 86 0.45 -4.49 -33.09
N LEU A 87 0.12 -3.22 -32.82
CA LEU A 87 1.11 -2.21 -32.45
C LEU A 87 1.66 -2.47 -31.05
N LEU A 88 0.78 -2.65 -30.06
CA LEU A 88 1.16 -2.79 -28.64
C LEU A 88 1.98 -4.05 -28.36
N LYS A 89 1.78 -5.13 -29.14
CA LYS A 89 2.58 -6.36 -29.04
C LYS A 89 4.04 -6.19 -29.50
N GLN A 90 4.39 -5.10 -30.17
CA GLN A 90 5.76 -4.80 -30.57
C GLN A 90 6.54 -4.08 -29.47
N ILE A 91 5.85 -3.63 -28.42
CA ILE A 91 6.48 -2.95 -27.30
C ILE A 91 7.02 -3.99 -26.32
N ARG A 92 8.31 -3.87 -26.04
CA ARG A 92 9.02 -4.55 -24.96
C ARG A 92 9.31 -3.53 -23.88
N TYR A 93 8.77 -3.78 -22.70
CA TYR A 93 9.11 -3.02 -21.50
C TYR A 93 10.18 -3.76 -20.72
N GLU A 94 11.17 -3.01 -20.25
CA GLU A 94 12.21 -3.48 -19.36
C GLU A 94 12.16 -2.67 -18.07
N GLY A 95 12.33 -3.35 -16.95
CA GLY A 95 12.27 -2.78 -15.63
C GLY A 95 13.50 -3.13 -14.80
N ARG A 96 13.81 -2.22 -13.86
CA ARG A 96 14.79 -2.43 -12.80
C ARG A 96 14.19 -1.94 -11.49
N VAL A 97 14.35 -2.74 -10.43
CA VAL A 97 14.18 -2.28 -9.05
C VAL A 97 15.56 -2.22 -8.41
N GLY A 98 15.92 -1.12 -7.79
CA GLY A 98 17.18 -0.94 -7.07
C GLY A 98 17.11 -1.35 -5.59
N ALA A 99 18.24 -1.26 -4.91
CA ALA A 99 18.41 -1.72 -3.52
C ALA A 99 17.45 -1.10 -2.48
N HIS A 100 16.90 0.09 -2.76
CA HIS A 100 15.96 0.80 -1.89
C HIS A 100 14.51 0.74 -2.43
N GLY A 101 14.26 -0.12 -3.41
CA GLY A 101 12.94 -0.28 -4.03
C GLY A 101 12.59 0.78 -5.06
N GLN A 102 13.49 1.70 -5.37
CA GLN A 102 13.33 2.63 -6.49
C GLN A 102 13.24 1.85 -7.80
N SER A 103 12.25 2.14 -8.61
CA SER A 103 12.04 1.48 -9.89
C SER A 103 12.27 2.42 -11.07
N GLN A 104 12.69 1.83 -12.18
CA GLN A 104 12.76 2.49 -13.47
C GLN A 104 12.22 1.52 -14.52
N ILE A 105 11.32 2.02 -15.37
CA ILE A 105 10.74 1.30 -16.49
C ILE A 105 11.11 2.05 -17.76
N SER A 106 11.50 1.31 -18.79
CA SER A 106 11.77 1.82 -20.13
C SER A 106 11.14 0.90 -21.17
N HIS A 107 10.99 1.40 -22.39
CA HIS A 107 10.46 0.64 -23.52
C HIS A 107 11.30 0.85 -24.77
N ASN A 108 11.23 -0.09 -25.71
CA ASN A 108 11.80 0.10 -27.04
C ASN A 108 10.97 1.09 -27.87
N PHE A 109 11.60 1.68 -28.87
CA PHE A 109 10.90 2.44 -29.89
C PHE A 109 10.10 1.51 -30.82
N VAL A 110 8.91 1.95 -31.23
CA VAL A 110 8.04 1.27 -32.19
C VAL A 110 7.57 2.27 -33.23
N ASP A 111 7.79 1.96 -34.51
CA ASP A 111 7.33 2.79 -35.62
C ASP A 111 5.80 2.83 -35.69
N THR A 112 5.25 4.03 -35.89
CA THR A 112 3.81 4.28 -35.99
C THR A 112 3.44 4.84 -37.37
N PRO A 113 2.21 4.59 -37.86
CA PRO A 113 1.80 5.00 -39.20
C PRO A 113 1.55 6.51 -39.35
N ASN A 114 1.33 7.23 -38.24
CA ASN A 114 1.05 8.67 -38.22
C ASN A 114 1.24 9.26 -36.82
N GLU A 115 1.27 10.60 -36.74
CA GLU A 115 1.50 11.35 -35.51
C GLU A 115 0.45 11.09 -34.41
N ALA A 116 -0.82 10.88 -34.78
CA ALA A 116 -1.87 10.56 -33.82
C ALA A 116 -1.61 9.20 -33.13
N SER A 117 -1.14 8.22 -33.90
CA SER A 117 -0.75 6.91 -33.39
C SER A 117 0.51 7.01 -32.51
N THR A 118 1.47 7.88 -32.86
CA THR A 118 2.63 8.19 -32.02
C THR A 118 2.22 8.76 -30.67
N SER A 119 1.32 9.75 -30.68
CA SER A 119 0.84 10.41 -29.47
C SER A 119 0.09 9.42 -28.56
N GLY A 120 -0.82 8.62 -29.13
CA GLY A 120 -1.53 7.58 -28.38
C GLY A 120 -0.59 6.52 -27.80
N LEU A 121 0.41 6.08 -28.55
CA LEU A 121 1.41 5.13 -28.08
C LEU A 121 2.24 5.70 -26.92
N ASN A 122 2.65 6.97 -27.01
CA ASN A 122 3.38 7.65 -25.94
C ASN A 122 2.55 7.74 -24.66
N GLN A 123 1.24 8.02 -24.76
CA GLN A 123 0.34 8.04 -23.61
C GLN A 123 0.21 6.64 -22.96
N VAL A 124 0.10 5.59 -23.78
CA VAL A 124 0.06 4.21 -23.28
C VAL A 124 1.36 3.86 -22.54
N ASN A 125 2.52 4.21 -23.11
CA ASN A 125 3.82 3.96 -22.49
C ASN A 125 3.95 4.70 -21.16
N GLN A 126 3.61 5.99 -21.12
CA GLN A 126 3.61 6.77 -19.87
C GLN A 126 2.68 6.15 -18.81
N GLY A 127 1.50 5.68 -19.21
CA GLY A 127 0.56 5.01 -18.32
C GLY A 127 1.12 3.72 -17.72
N VAL A 128 1.75 2.86 -18.53
CA VAL A 128 2.41 1.63 -18.06
C VAL A 128 3.56 1.96 -17.12
N GLU A 129 4.44 2.89 -17.50
CA GLU A 129 5.57 3.30 -16.68
C GLU A 129 5.11 3.86 -15.33
N GLN A 130 4.09 4.73 -15.32
CA GLN A 130 3.53 5.29 -14.10
C GLN A 130 2.89 4.21 -13.22
N ALA A 131 2.12 3.28 -13.79
CA ALA A 131 1.46 2.22 -13.05
C ALA A 131 2.47 1.30 -12.35
N ILE A 132 3.49 0.85 -13.07
CA ILE A 132 4.50 -0.05 -12.51
C ILE A 132 5.41 0.67 -11.51
N ASN A 133 5.80 1.93 -11.79
CA ASN A 133 6.59 2.71 -10.84
C ASN A 133 5.80 3.01 -9.56
N GLY A 134 4.53 3.39 -9.67
CA GLY A 134 3.65 3.62 -8.51
C GLY A 134 3.44 2.36 -7.67
N PHE A 135 3.34 1.20 -8.33
CA PHE A 135 3.33 -0.09 -7.63
C PHE A 135 4.60 -0.29 -6.81
N PHE A 136 5.79 -0.15 -7.40
CA PHE A 136 7.05 -0.38 -6.66
C PHE A 136 7.29 0.64 -5.54
N GLN A 137 6.86 1.89 -5.72
CA GLN A 137 6.86 2.90 -4.66
C GLN A 137 6.01 2.48 -3.45
N THR A 138 4.87 1.81 -3.68
CA THR A 138 3.99 1.33 -2.62
C THR A 138 4.46 -0.01 -2.04
N TRP A 139 5.05 -0.89 -2.85
CA TRP A 139 5.55 -2.20 -2.46
C TRP A 139 6.82 -2.10 -1.59
N ALA A 140 7.73 -1.17 -1.91
CA ALA A 140 9.04 -1.08 -1.28
C ALA A 140 9.02 -0.94 0.25
N PRO A 141 8.17 -0.08 0.86
CA PRO A 141 8.08 0.05 2.32
C PRO A 141 7.64 -1.21 3.05
N PHE A 142 6.99 -2.16 2.38
CA PHE A 142 6.53 -3.41 3.00
C PHE A 142 7.46 -4.59 2.77
N MET A 143 8.28 -4.52 1.72
CA MET A 143 9.04 -5.66 1.21
C MET A 143 10.53 -5.40 1.22
N VAL A 144 10.99 -4.30 0.64
CA VAL A 144 12.42 -3.96 0.64
C VAL A 144 12.88 -3.61 2.04
N HIS A 145 12.10 -2.77 2.70
CA HIS A 145 12.28 -2.38 4.09
C HIS A 145 11.07 -2.86 4.91
N ALA A 146 11.22 -2.93 6.22
CA ALA A 146 10.05 -3.08 7.09
C ALA A 146 9.26 -1.77 7.09
N PRO A 147 7.91 -1.79 7.20
CA PRO A 147 7.07 -0.60 7.20
C PRO A 147 7.12 0.14 8.54
N ILE A 148 8.22 0.00 9.27
CA ILE A 148 8.45 0.49 10.62
C ILE A 148 9.73 1.33 10.55
N PRO A 149 9.75 2.55 11.13
CA PRO A 149 10.91 3.41 11.05
C PRO A 149 12.18 2.74 11.65
N PRO A 150 13.38 3.10 11.15
CA PRO A 150 14.64 2.58 11.68
C PRO A 150 14.80 2.78 13.18
N ALA A 151 15.64 1.95 13.82
CA ALA A 151 15.95 2.13 15.23
C ALA A 151 16.55 3.53 15.49
N GLY A 152 16.07 4.21 16.53
CA GLY A 152 16.50 5.56 16.89
C GLY A 152 15.76 6.69 16.16
N SER A 153 14.94 6.37 15.14
CA SER A 153 14.07 7.37 14.51
C SER A 153 12.94 7.80 15.46
N PRO A 154 12.59 9.10 15.51
CA PRO A 154 11.46 9.57 16.30
C PRO A 154 10.16 8.90 15.83
N CYS A 155 9.55 8.09 16.71
CA CYS A 155 8.28 7.42 16.46
C CYS A 155 7.55 7.24 17.79
N THR A 156 6.26 7.55 17.83
CA THR A 156 5.40 7.18 18.95
C THR A 156 4.78 5.82 18.67
N ALA A 157 4.76 4.95 19.68
CA ALA A 157 4.09 3.66 19.62
C ALA A 157 3.16 3.53 20.82
N GLU A 158 1.89 3.23 20.56
CA GLU A 158 0.86 3.10 21.58
C GLU A 158 0.18 1.73 21.48
N ASP A 159 -0.04 1.09 22.63
CA ASP A 159 -0.87 -0.10 22.74
C ASP A 159 -2.33 0.34 22.96
N GLN A 160 -3.19 0.03 21.99
CA GLN A 160 -4.62 0.39 21.98
C GLN A 160 -5.52 -0.78 22.43
N GLY A 161 -4.97 -1.79 23.10
CA GLY A 161 -5.73 -2.95 23.61
C GLY A 161 -6.04 -4.01 22.54
N THR A 162 -6.44 -3.60 21.33
CA THR A 162 -6.75 -4.53 20.21
C THR A 162 -5.74 -4.46 19.07
N HIS A 163 -4.94 -3.40 19.03
CA HIS A 163 -3.97 -3.10 17.98
C HIS A 163 -2.85 -2.24 18.57
N PHE A 164 -1.77 -2.07 17.80
CA PHE A 164 -0.76 -1.04 18.06
C PHE A 164 -0.93 0.09 17.06
N GLN A 165 -0.72 1.32 17.53
CA GLN A 165 -0.74 2.51 16.71
C GLN A 165 0.65 3.15 16.70
N LEU A 166 1.22 3.33 15.51
CA LEU A 166 2.52 3.96 15.33
C LEU A 166 2.35 5.26 14.56
N ASN A 167 3.05 6.31 14.98
CA ASN A 167 3.06 7.59 14.28
C ASN A 167 4.48 8.13 14.15
N TRP A 168 4.82 8.65 12.98
CA TRP A 168 6.09 9.35 12.77
C TRP A 168 5.98 10.38 11.63
N LYS A 169 7.04 11.17 11.49
CA LYS A 169 7.22 12.09 10.36
C LYS A 169 8.41 11.65 9.54
N GLU A 170 8.22 11.64 8.23
CA GLU A 170 9.27 11.50 7.24
C GLU A 170 9.78 12.90 6.83
N THR A 171 10.81 12.95 6.00
CA THR A 171 11.29 14.20 5.41
C THR A 171 10.24 14.84 4.49
N GLY A 172 10.18 16.17 4.45
CA GLY A 172 9.36 16.91 3.46
C GLY A 172 7.87 17.02 3.78
N ASP A 173 7.53 17.29 5.05
CA ASP A 173 6.14 17.45 5.54
C ASP A 173 5.25 16.22 5.27
N VAL A 174 5.84 15.04 5.41
CA VAL A 174 5.15 13.76 5.30
C VAL A 174 4.94 13.18 6.70
N SER A 175 3.70 12.86 7.05
CA SER A 175 3.38 12.13 8.28
C SER A 175 2.76 10.78 7.98
N VAL A 176 3.16 9.77 8.75
CA VAL A 176 2.68 8.39 8.60
C VAL A 176 2.01 7.95 9.90
N ASP A 177 0.83 7.37 9.76
CA ASP A 177 0.05 6.73 10.80
C ASP A 177 -0.14 5.25 10.41
N LEU A 178 0.30 4.34 11.26
CA LEU A 178 0.35 2.91 10.96
C LEU A 178 -0.34 2.10 12.05
N ARG A 179 -1.33 1.32 11.64
CA ARG A 179 -2.07 0.41 12.52
C ARG A 179 -1.58 -1.02 12.34
N LEU A 180 -1.10 -1.62 13.42
CA LEU A 180 -0.68 -3.03 13.46
C LEU A 180 -1.66 -3.86 14.26
N ASP A 181 -1.99 -5.07 13.81
CA ASP A 181 -2.69 -6.02 14.67
C ASP A 181 -1.77 -6.58 15.79
N ARG A 182 -2.31 -7.44 16.66
CA ARG A 182 -1.55 -8.05 17.75
C ARG A 182 -0.46 -9.02 17.29
N THR A 183 -0.44 -9.40 16.02
CA THR A 183 0.61 -10.20 15.39
C THR A 183 1.65 -9.35 14.66
N PHE A 184 1.56 -8.02 14.82
CA PHE A 184 2.36 -6.98 14.16
C PHE A 184 2.15 -6.86 12.65
N ALA A 185 1.07 -7.43 12.10
CA ALA A 185 0.73 -7.23 10.68
C ALA A 185 0.15 -5.83 10.49
N VAL A 186 0.63 -5.07 9.49
CA VAL A 186 0.00 -3.80 9.11
C VAL A 186 -1.41 -4.10 8.61
N THR A 187 -2.38 -3.38 9.17
CA THR A 187 -3.78 -3.46 8.77
C THR A 187 -4.26 -2.16 8.12
N GLU A 188 -3.55 -1.05 8.34
CA GLU A 188 -3.76 0.23 7.66
C GLU A 188 -2.48 1.08 7.76
N MET A 189 -2.12 1.74 6.67
CA MET A 189 -1.12 2.80 6.63
C MET A 189 -1.76 4.05 6.03
N LYS A 190 -1.77 5.15 6.78
CA LYS A 190 -2.19 6.46 6.28
C LYS A 190 -0.97 7.34 6.08
N VAL A 191 -0.89 7.95 4.91
CA VAL A 191 0.16 8.90 4.56
C VAL A 191 -0.48 10.24 4.26
N LEU A 192 -0.01 11.27 4.95
CA LEU A 192 -0.35 12.66 4.64
C LEU A 192 0.91 13.33 4.10
N ALA A 193 0.88 13.72 2.83
CA ALA A 193 1.94 14.43 2.15
C ALA A 193 1.45 15.80 1.65
N PRO A 194 2.35 16.70 1.21
CA PRO A 194 1.95 17.98 0.61
C PRO A 194 1.08 17.81 -0.64
N ALA A 195 1.41 16.81 -1.48
CA ALA A 195 0.75 16.59 -2.76
C ALA A 195 -0.51 15.71 -2.69
N PHE A 196 -0.62 14.81 -1.71
CA PHE A 196 -1.71 13.84 -1.63
C PHE A 196 -1.95 13.32 -0.21
N ARG A 197 -3.07 12.64 -0.02
CA ARG A 197 -3.37 11.77 1.11
C ARG A 197 -3.53 10.35 0.60
N ALA A 198 -3.05 9.37 1.34
CA ALA A 198 -3.24 7.96 1.02
C ALA A 198 -3.70 7.16 2.23
N ALA A 199 -4.53 6.14 2.00
CA ALA A 199 -4.84 5.08 2.95
C ALA A 199 -4.60 3.73 2.26
N ILE A 200 -3.69 2.92 2.79
CA ILE A 200 -3.26 1.64 2.21
C ILE A 200 -3.61 0.52 3.19
N ARG A 201 -4.25 -0.54 2.70
CA ARG A 201 -4.71 -1.71 3.46
C ARG A 201 -4.03 -2.95 2.87
N PRO A 202 -2.81 -3.30 3.34
CA PRO A 202 -2.05 -4.40 2.77
C PRO A 202 -2.63 -5.76 3.18
N THR A 203 -2.40 -6.76 2.33
CA THR A 203 -2.65 -8.17 2.60
C THR A 203 -1.30 -8.90 2.56
N PHE A 204 -1.06 -9.73 3.58
CA PHE A 204 0.18 -10.48 3.73
C PHE A 204 -0.07 -11.97 3.80
N GLU A 205 0.90 -12.72 3.33
CA GLU A 205 1.08 -14.13 3.67
C GLU A 205 2.32 -14.30 4.57
N ARG A 206 2.31 -15.32 5.43
CA ARG A 206 3.51 -15.70 6.18
C ARG A 206 4.33 -16.70 5.38
N GLN A 207 5.56 -16.33 5.05
CA GLN A 207 6.54 -17.21 4.42
C GLN A 207 7.79 -17.28 5.29
N SER A 208 8.13 -18.49 5.76
CA SER A 208 9.25 -18.71 6.68
C SER A 208 9.23 -17.80 7.90
N GLY A 209 8.03 -17.55 8.46
CA GLY A 209 7.81 -16.71 9.64
C GLY A 209 7.65 -15.21 9.37
N ALA A 210 8.07 -14.71 8.20
CA ALA A 210 8.02 -13.30 7.85
C ALA A 210 6.79 -12.95 7.00
N PHE A 211 6.30 -11.71 7.12
CA PHE A 211 5.25 -11.17 6.26
C PHE A 211 5.77 -10.86 4.86
N VAL A 212 5.07 -11.38 3.85
CA VAL A 212 5.27 -11.16 2.43
C VAL A 212 3.99 -10.55 1.85
N LEU A 213 4.11 -9.39 1.22
CA LEU A 213 2.98 -8.67 0.65
C LEU A 213 2.42 -9.41 -0.57
N THR A 214 1.13 -9.74 -0.54
CA THR A 214 0.42 -10.44 -1.64
C THR A 214 -0.70 -9.61 -2.25
N GLY A 215 -0.97 -8.43 -1.69
CA GLY A 215 -1.90 -7.47 -2.27
C GLY A 215 -2.10 -6.27 -1.38
N TYR A 216 -2.85 -5.29 -1.87
CA TYR A 216 -3.34 -4.17 -1.08
C TYR A 216 -4.54 -3.52 -1.74
N ASP A 217 -5.42 -2.97 -0.93
CA ASP A 217 -6.37 -1.94 -1.36
C ASP A 217 -5.79 -0.57 -0.98
N ALA A 218 -5.98 0.45 -1.82
CA ALA A 218 -5.50 1.79 -1.51
C ALA A 218 -6.44 2.88 -2.01
N GLU A 219 -6.51 3.97 -1.27
CA GLU A 219 -7.24 5.19 -1.64
C GLU A 219 -6.22 6.33 -1.71
N TYR A 220 -6.20 7.07 -2.81
CA TYR A 220 -5.36 8.25 -3.00
C TYR A 220 -6.23 9.45 -3.33
N THR A 221 -6.10 10.50 -2.51
CA THR A 221 -6.77 11.79 -2.71
C THR A 221 -5.72 12.86 -2.99
N PRO A 222 -5.59 13.33 -4.24
CA PRO A 222 -4.71 14.45 -4.58
C PRO A 222 -5.12 15.72 -3.84
N ARG A 223 -4.15 16.53 -3.39
CA ARG A 223 -4.43 17.82 -2.71
C ARG A 223 -4.55 19.00 -3.66
N ASN A 224 -4.22 18.81 -4.94
CA ASN A 224 -4.31 19.80 -6.01
C ASN A 224 -5.67 19.79 -6.75
N GLY A 225 -6.69 19.09 -6.22
CA GLY A 225 -8.00 18.94 -6.88
C GLY A 225 -8.03 17.90 -8.00
N GLY A 226 -6.98 17.09 -8.15
CA GLY A 226 -7.00 15.91 -9.02
C GLY A 226 -8.04 14.87 -8.59
N ALA A 227 -8.35 13.94 -9.50
CA ALA A 227 -9.33 12.90 -9.24
C ALA A 227 -8.85 11.92 -8.15
N GLU A 228 -9.77 11.53 -7.26
CA GLU A 228 -9.53 10.45 -6.32
C GLU A 228 -9.38 9.12 -7.06
N MET A 229 -8.48 8.28 -6.55
CA MET A 229 -8.20 6.96 -7.07
C MET A 229 -8.37 5.92 -5.98
N VAL A 230 -9.17 4.90 -6.25
CA VAL A 230 -9.22 3.68 -5.44
C VAL A 230 -8.52 2.58 -6.22
N LEU A 231 -7.65 1.82 -5.57
CA LEU A 231 -6.89 0.74 -6.16
C LEU A 231 -7.14 -0.55 -5.41
N LYS A 232 -7.16 -1.64 -6.17
CA LYS A 232 -6.99 -3.00 -5.66
C LYS A 232 -5.87 -3.65 -6.44
N VAL A 233 -4.85 -4.11 -5.73
CA VAL A 233 -3.68 -4.75 -6.31
C VAL A 233 -3.54 -6.15 -5.72
N LEU A 234 -3.45 -7.15 -6.60
CA LEU A 234 -3.05 -8.51 -6.23
C LEU A 234 -1.65 -8.78 -6.77
N ILE A 235 -0.83 -9.44 -5.96
CA ILE A 235 0.57 -9.69 -6.23
C ILE A 235 0.81 -11.19 -6.11
N VAL A 236 1.25 -11.79 -7.21
CA VAL A 236 1.85 -13.13 -7.16
C VAL A 236 3.36 -12.93 -7.03
N ASN A 237 3.95 -13.52 -5.99
CA ASN A 237 5.39 -13.49 -5.79
C ASN A 237 6.04 -14.79 -6.27
N GLN A 238 7.29 -14.70 -6.70
CA GLN A 238 8.17 -15.84 -6.94
C GLN A 238 9.50 -15.64 -6.22
N ALA A 239 10.25 -16.73 -6.05
CA ALA A 239 11.59 -16.65 -5.49
C ALA A 239 12.61 -16.22 -6.55
N LEU A 240 13.45 -15.23 -6.21
CA LEU A 240 14.68 -14.90 -6.90
C LEU A 240 15.82 -15.00 -5.87
N ASP A 241 16.68 -15.99 -6.01
CA ASP A 241 17.72 -16.31 -5.01
C ASP A 241 17.17 -16.46 -3.58
N GLY A 242 15.96 -17.04 -3.45
CA GLY A 242 15.26 -17.22 -2.17
C GLY A 242 14.56 -15.97 -1.63
N MET A 243 14.65 -14.83 -2.32
CA MET A 243 13.91 -13.61 -1.97
C MET A 243 12.57 -13.56 -2.71
N PRO A 244 11.44 -13.31 -2.02
CA PRO A 244 10.15 -13.14 -2.67
C PRO A 244 10.11 -11.80 -3.42
N VAL A 245 9.97 -11.87 -4.73
CA VAL A 245 9.82 -10.72 -5.63
C VAL A 245 8.55 -10.86 -6.48
N PRO A 246 7.93 -9.76 -6.91
CA PRO A 246 6.75 -9.82 -7.78
C PRO A 246 7.01 -10.60 -9.08
N ALA A 247 6.09 -11.49 -9.42
CA ALA A 247 6.03 -12.25 -10.67
C ALA A 247 4.89 -11.79 -11.58
N SER A 248 3.77 -11.38 -10.99
CA SER A 248 2.67 -10.77 -11.73
C SER A 248 1.82 -9.87 -10.87
N LEU A 249 1.13 -8.93 -11.50
CA LEU A 249 0.18 -8.02 -10.88
C LEU A 249 -1.19 -8.12 -11.53
N ASP A 250 -2.24 -7.99 -10.71
CA ASP A 250 -3.59 -7.66 -11.16
C ASP A 250 -3.99 -6.34 -10.49
N VAL A 251 -4.09 -5.29 -11.29
CA VAL A 251 -4.36 -3.95 -10.84
C VAL A 251 -5.75 -3.56 -11.32
N THR A 252 -6.63 -3.25 -10.38
CA THR A 252 -7.91 -2.62 -10.66
C THR A 252 -7.91 -1.21 -10.08
N VAL A 253 -8.26 -0.24 -10.90
CA VAL A 253 -8.34 1.18 -10.52
C VAL A 253 -9.77 1.67 -10.73
N TRP A 254 -10.25 2.46 -9.78
CA TRP A 254 -11.48 3.22 -9.90
C TRP A 254 -11.16 4.70 -9.80
N THR A 255 -11.50 5.45 -10.85
CA THR A 255 -11.29 6.90 -10.94
C THR A 255 -12.56 7.52 -11.49
N GLN A 256 -13.14 8.50 -10.78
CA GLN A 256 -14.38 9.18 -11.20
C GLN A 256 -15.53 8.21 -11.58
N GLY A 257 -15.65 7.08 -10.87
CA GLY A 257 -16.67 6.06 -11.13
C GLY A 257 -16.36 5.12 -12.30
N ARG A 258 -15.28 5.35 -13.05
CA ARG A 258 -14.80 4.44 -14.11
C ARG A 258 -13.87 3.40 -13.51
N LYS A 259 -14.13 2.13 -13.83
CA LYS A 259 -13.29 0.99 -13.46
C LYS A 259 -12.39 0.61 -14.62
N GLU A 260 -11.10 0.49 -14.34
CA GLU A 260 -10.09 -0.03 -15.27
C GLU A 260 -9.36 -1.20 -14.62
N ARG A 261 -9.00 -2.20 -15.42
CA ARG A 261 -8.23 -3.35 -14.97
C ARG A 261 -7.07 -3.60 -15.92
N MET A 262 -5.90 -3.84 -15.36
CA MET A 262 -4.71 -4.20 -16.10
C MET A 262 -3.96 -5.28 -15.33
N THR A 263 -3.48 -6.28 -16.05
CA THR A 263 -2.60 -7.31 -15.50
C THR A 263 -1.23 -7.20 -16.15
N PHE A 264 -0.21 -7.53 -15.37
CA PHE A 264 1.18 -7.47 -15.80
C PHE A 264 1.88 -8.76 -15.42
N ALA A 265 2.65 -9.33 -16.34
CA ALA A 265 3.61 -10.39 -16.05
C ALA A 265 5.03 -9.81 -15.98
N PHE A 266 5.79 -10.24 -14.98
CA PHE A 266 7.21 -9.94 -14.82
C PHE A 266 8.01 -11.20 -15.11
N THR A 267 8.83 -11.12 -16.16
CA THR A 267 9.59 -12.26 -16.67
C THR A 267 11.07 -11.91 -16.78
N GLU A 268 11.90 -12.89 -17.15
CA GLU A 268 13.35 -12.69 -17.29
C GLU A 268 14.03 -12.12 -16.03
N LEU A 269 13.54 -12.52 -14.84
CA LEU A 269 14.06 -12.00 -13.57
C LEU A 269 15.55 -12.31 -13.42
N LYS A 270 16.34 -11.27 -13.17
CA LYS A 270 17.79 -11.38 -12.94
C LYS A 270 18.20 -10.52 -11.76
N ALA A 271 18.78 -11.12 -10.73
CA ALA A 271 19.36 -10.38 -9.62
C ALA A 271 20.49 -9.48 -10.12
N GLU A 272 20.64 -8.29 -9.51
CA GLU A 272 21.80 -7.45 -9.77
C GLU A 272 23.00 -7.96 -8.97
N ALA A 273 24.15 -8.06 -9.65
CA ALA A 273 25.38 -8.56 -9.07
C ALA A 273 25.87 -7.69 -7.90
N LYS A 274 26.66 -8.31 -7.01
CA LYS A 274 27.36 -7.64 -5.91
C LYS A 274 28.47 -6.73 -6.40
#